data_AF-A0A8H7BNF3-F1
#
_entry.id   AF-A0A8H7BNF3-F1
#
_cell.length_a   1.000
_cell.length_b   1.000
_cell.length_c   1.000
_cell.angle_alpha   90.00
_cell.angle_beta   90.00
_cell.angle_gamma   90.00
#
_symmetry.space_group_name_H-M   'P 1'
#
loop_
_entity.id
_entity.type
_entity.pdbx_description
1 polymer ?
#
loop_
_entity_poly.entity_id
_entity_poly.type
_entity_poly.pdbx_seq_one_letter_code
_entity_poly.pdbx_strand_id
1 'polypeptide(L)'
;MAEIQWDVCVSNDGDKILCKPHGSEQCSKCKVDWTSHNALASTLKQVKEVPQPNEPNPVRNAQVNRLKEEGNKYFKSGNYPEAIRFYTMAVDLSWSRPLWEPLAFQFVREELAPVLSNRSAAHLALENYVDAFVDAEAVTNLKREWSKGWFRKGKALVGLGRLEEAAEAFKTGLRFDNESEELKKALAEVEAISA
;
A
#
# COMPACT_ATOMS: atom_id res chain seq x y z
N MET A 1 -2.10 32.00 29.15
CA MET A 1 -2.46 30.58 29.05
C MET A 1 -1.73 29.87 30.18
N ALA A 2 -2.44 29.35 31.18
CA ALA A 2 -1.80 28.67 32.29
C ALA A 2 -1.22 27.35 31.78
N GLU A 3 0.09 27.14 31.91
CA GLU A 3 0.74 25.85 31.66
C GLU A 3 0.10 24.81 32.57
N ILE A 4 -0.54 23.79 31.98
CA ILE A 4 -1.07 22.68 32.77
C ILE A 4 0.12 21.82 33.14
N GLN A 5 0.69 22.08 34.31
CA GLN A 5 1.74 21.26 34.90
C GLN A 5 1.08 20.03 35.52
N TRP A 6 1.10 18.91 34.80
CA TRP A 6 0.54 17.64 35.28
C TRP A 6 1.47 17.01 36.31
N ASP A 7 1.27 17.41 37.56
CA ASP A 7 2.00 16.90 38.70
C ASP A 7 1.45 15.51 39.10
N VAL A 8 2.17 14.45 38.71
CA VAL A 8 1.83 13.05 39.00
C VAL A 8 2.70 12.48 40.12
N CYS A 9 2.16 11.57 40.92
CA CYS A 9 2.93 10.70 41.79
C CYS A 9 2.66 9.23 41.46
N VAL A 10 3.61 8.36 41.78
CA VAL A 10 3.47 6.92 41.62
C VAL A 10 3.26 6.31 43.00
N SER A 11 2.36 5.33 43.11
CA SER A 11 2.17 4.54 44.33
C SER A 11 3.50 3.94 44.79
N ASN A 12 3.64 3.66 46.09
CA ASN A 12 4.88 3.12 46.68
C ASN A 12 5.33 1.79 46.02
N ASP A 13 4.39 1.01 45.48
CA ASP A 13 4.66 -0.23 44.76
C ASP A 13 5.14 -0.01 43.31
N GLY A 14 5.25 1.25 42.85
CA GLY A 14 5.61 1.62 41.47
C GLY A 14 4.47 1.45 40.46
N ASP A 15 3.29 1.05 40.92
CA ASP A 15 2.36 0.32 40.08
C ASP A 15 1.17 1.12 39.55
N LYS A 16 0.87 2.26 40.18
CA LYS A 16 -0.29 3.09 39.88
C LYS A 16 0.09 4.57 39.88
N ILE A 17 -0.46 5.30 38.93
CA ILE A 17 -0.42 6.75 38.85
C ILE A 17 -1.49 7.32 39.78
N LEU A 18 -1.08 8.28 40.60
CA LEU A 18 -1.91 8.95 41.58
C LEU A 18 -1.76 10.47 41.42
N CYS A 19 -2.79 11.19 41.86
CA CYS A 19 -2.76 12.65 41.92
C CYS A 19 -1.75 13.10 42.99
N LYS A 20 -0.68 13.83 42.62
CA LYS A 20 0.39 14.28 43.53
C LYS A 20 -0.08 14.94 44.83
N PRO A 21 -1.03 15.90 44.83
CA PRO A 21 -1.51 16.52 46.07
C PRO A 21 -2.49 15.68 46.90
N HIS A 22 -3.14 14.65 46.33
CA HIS A 22 -4.28 13.97 46.99
C HIS A 22 -4.15 12.45 47.09
N GLY A 23 -3.15 11.84 46.44
CA GLY A 23 -2.87 10.40 46.51
C GLY A 23 -3.99 9.50 45.98
N SER A 24 -4.98 10.05 45.27
CA SER A 24 -6.13 9.30 44.74
C SER A 24 -6.02 9.10 43.22
N GLU A 25 -6.53 7.97 42.73
CA GLU A 25 -6.60 7.64 41.30
C GLU A 25 -7.63 8.53 40.58
N GLN A 26 -8.76 8.78 41.22
CA GLN A 26 -9.77 9.77 40.81
C GLN A 26 -9.73 10.91 41.82
N CYS A 27 -9.49 12.13 41.34
CA CYS A 27 -9.46 13.30 42.18
C CYS A 27 -10.51 14.31 41.73
N SER A 28 -11.58 14.45 42.52
CA SER A 28 -12.64 15.44 42.28
C SER A 28 -12.17 16.89 42.42
N LYS A 29 -11.13 17.15 43.23
CA LYS A 29 -10.56 18.49 43.45
C LYS A 29 -9.68 18.96 42.29
N CYS A 30 -8.85 18.07 41.74
CA CYS A 30 -7.98 18.36 40.61
C CYS A 30 -8.61 18.03 39.25
N LYS A 31 -9.81 17.42 39.24
CA LYS A 31 -10.52 16.94 38.04
C LYS A 31 -9.66 16.03 37.14
N VAL A 32 -8.87 15.16 37.77
CA VAL A 32 -8.03 14.17 37.08
C VAL A 32 -8.54 12.76 37.36
N ASP A 33 -8.52 11.93 36.33
CA ASP A 33 -8.89 10.51 36.39
C ASP A 33 -7.79 9.66 35.75
N TRP A 34 -7.09 8.91 36.59
CA TRP A 34 -6.03 7.99 36.18
C TRP A 34 -6.49 6.54 36.10
N THR A 35 -7.77 6.24 36.32
CA THR A 35 -8.30 4.86 36.36
C THR A 35 -8.03 4.12 35.05
N SER A 36 -8.27 4.74 33.89
CA SER A 36 -7.99 4.12 32.59
C SER A 36 -6.49 3.88 32.35
N HIS A 37 -5.65 4.79 32.82
CA HIS A 37 -4.19 4.68 32.69
C HIS A 37 -3.62 3.58 33.59
N ASN A 38 -4.10 3.49 34.83
CA ASN A 38 -3.72 2.45 35.78
C ASN A 38 -4.22 1.07 35.35
N ALA A 39 -5.42 1.00 34.79
CA ALA A 39 -5.95 -0.23 34.19
C ALA A 39 -5.07 -0.70 33.03
N LEU A 40 -4.72 0.21 32.10
CA LEU A 40 -3.83 -0.10 30.98
C LEU A 40 -2.45 -0.57 31.46
N ALA A 41 -1.83 0.14 32.41
CA ALA A 41 -0.53 -0.23 32.97
C ALA A 41 -0.56 -1.60 33.66
N SER A 42 -1.64 -1.92 34.38
CA SER A 42 -1.83 -3.24 35.00
C SER A 42 -1.97 -4.34 33.96
N THR A 43 -2.70 -4.10 32.86
CA THR A 43 -2.84 -5.08 31.77
C THR A 43 -1.50 -5.32 31.08
N LEU A 44 -0.71 -4.27 30.84
CA LEU A 44 0.57 -4.38 30.16
C LEU A 44 1.63 -5.15 30.97
N LYS A 45 1.60 -5.12 32.31
CA LYS A 45 2.52 -5.91 33.14
C LYS A 45 2.38 -7.43 32.96
N GLN A 46 1.19 -7.89 32.58
CA GLN A 46 0.93 -9.30 32.34
C GLN A 46 1.45 -9.76 30.98
N VAL A 47 1.77 -8.83 30.08
CA VAL A 47 2.32 -9.11 28.76
C VAL A 47 3.83 -9.31 28.88
N LYS A 48 4.27 -10.55 29.12
CA LYS A 48 5.70 -10.91 29.21
C LYS A 48 6.41 -10.85 27.85
N GLU A 49 5.68 -11.18 26.80
CA GLU A 49 6.15 -11.14 25.42
C GLU A 49 5.05 -10.51 24.58
N VAL A 50 5.34 -9.38 23.95
CA VAL A 50 4.46 -8.84 22.91
C VAL A 50 4.61 -9.80 21.73
N PRO A 51 3.55 -10.50 21.29
CA PRO A 51 3.66 -11.33 20.09
C PRO A 51 4.12 -10.40 18.98
N GLN A 52 5.23 -10.75 18.33
CA GLN A 52 5.62 -10.08 17.10
C GLN A 52 4.39 -10.14 16.20
N PRO A 53 3.89 -9.00 15.70
CA PRO A 53 2.88 -9.09 14.69
C PRO A 53 3.58 -9.90 13.58
N ASN A 54 3.02 -11.06 13.23
CA ASN A 54 3.60 -11.94 12.22
C ASN A 54 2.74 -11.93 10.95
N GLU A 55 1.56 -11.31 11.03
CA GLU A 55 0.57 -11.25 9.98
C GLU A 55 0.15 -9.79 9.74
N PRO A 56 -0.02 -9.37 8.48
CA PRO A 56 -0.54 -8.05 8.15
C PRO A 56 -1.96 -7.88 8.67
N ASN A 57 -2.41 -6.64 8.81
CA ASN A 57 -3.77 -6.36 9.25
C ASN A 57 -4.80 -6.91 8.22
N PRO A 58 -5.60 -7.95 8.55
CA PRO A 58 -6.48 -8.60 7.59
C PRO A 58 -7.62 -7.68 7.14
N VAL A 59 -8.03 -6.72 7.99
CA VAL A 59 -9.08 -5.74 7.66
C VAL A 59 -8.61 -4.81 6.55
N ARG A 60 -7.36 -4.33 6.64
CA ARG A 60 -6.79 -3.44 5.61
C ARG A 60 -6.60 -4.19 4.29
N ASN A 61 -6.07 -5.42 4.32
CA ASN A 61 -5.92 -6.24 3.11
C ASN A 61 -7.27 -6.47 2.42
N ALA A 62 -8.31 -6.76 3.19
CA ALA A 62 -9.66 -6.92 2.65
C ALA A 62 -10.18 -5.61 2.03
N GLN A 63 -9.91 -4.46 2.64
CA GLN A 63 -10.29 -3.16 2.08
C GLN A 63 -9.56 -2.83 0.77
N VAL A 64 -8.25 -3.05 0.69
CA VAL A 64 -7.46 -2.87 -0.55
C VAL A 64 -8.02 -3.75 -1.68
N ASN A 65 -8.33 -5.01 -1.37
CA ASN A 65 -8.90 -5.93 -2.35
C ASN A 65 -10.31 -5.51 -2.80
N ARG A 66 -11.16 -5.04 -1.90
CA ARG A 66 -12.47 -4.49 -2.25
C ARG A 66 -12.35 -3.29 -3.20
N LEU A 67 -11.47 -2.34 -2.91
CA LEU A 67 -11.25 -1.17 -3.79
C LEU A 67 -10.73 -1.58 -5.17
N LYS A 68 -9.80 -2.53 -5.22
CA LYS A 68 -9.32 -3.12 -6.48
C LYS A 68 -10.45 -3.78 -7.27
N GLU A 69 -11.33 -4.53 -6.61
CA GLU A 69 -12.47 -5.18 -7.24
C GLU A 69 -13.51 -4.18 -7.77
N GLU A 70 -13.81 -3.12 -7.02
CA GLU A 70 -14.65 -2.03 -7.51
C GLU A 70 -14.02 -1.35 -8.74
N GLY A 71 -12.73 -1.03 -8.70
CA GLY A 71 -12.00 -0.52 -9.87
C GLY A 71 -12.11 -1.45 -11.08
N ASN A 72 -12.01 -2.77 -10.88
CA ASN A 72 -12.18 -3.76 -11.95
C ASN A 72 -13.61 -3.78 -12.51
N LYS A 73 -14.65 -3.50 -11.71
CA LYS A 73 -16.02 -3.38 -12.21
C LYS A 73 -16.16 -2.18 -13.14
N TYR A 74 -15.63 -1.02 -12.74
CA TYR A 74 -15.63 0.18 -13.58
C TYR A 74 -14.77 0.02 -14.83
N PHE A 75 -13.64 -0.66 -14.73
CA PHE A 75 -12.80 -0.98 -15.89
C PHE A 75 -13.56 -1.83 -16.91
N LYS A 76 -14.29 -2.86 -16.44
CA LYS A 76 -15.13 -3.72 -17.30
C LYS A 76 -16.31 -2.98 -17.91
N SER A 77 -16.87 -1.97 -17.24
CA SER A 77 -17.95 -1.14 -17.79
C SER A 77 -17.46 -0.04 -18.75
N GLY A 78 -16.14 0.07 -18.98
CA GLY A 78 -15.54 1.09 -19.85
C GLY A 78 -15.42 2.48 -19.20
N ASN A 79 -15.79 2.63 -17.92
CA ASN A 79 -15.61 3.87 -17.18
C ASN A 79 -14.21 3.91 -16.56
N TYR A 80 -13.21 4.24 -17.38
CA TYR A 80 -11.80 4.29 -16.97
C TYR A 80 -11.49 5.39 -15.94
N PRO A 81 -12.07 6.62 -15.99
CA PRO A 81 -11.80 7.64 -14.98
C PRO A 81 -12.18 7.22 -13.56
N GLU A 82 -13.36 6.61 -13.38
CA GLU A 82 -13.76 6.10 -12.06
C GLU A 82 -12.90 4.90 -11.65
N ALA A 83 -12.54 4.02 -12.59
CA ALA A 83 -11.63 2.91 -12.31
C ALA A 83 -10.28 3.42 -11.75
N ILE A 84 -9.70 4.45 -12.37
CA ILE A 84 -8.46 5.10 -11.89
C ILE A 84 -8.62 5.65 -10.48
N ARG A 85 -9.77 6.26 -10.16
CA ARG A 85 -10.06 6.78 -8.83
C ARG A 85 -10.04 5.66 -7.78
N PHE A 86 -10.75 4.56 -8.02
CA PHE A 86 -10.76 3.41 -7.11
C PHE A 86 -9.41 2.72 -6.98
N TYR A 87 -8.66 2.58 -8.08
CA TYR A 87 -7.30 2.05 -8.02
C TYR A 87 -6.38 2.97 -7.22
N THR A 88 -6.47 4.28 -7.39
CA THR A 88 -5.66 5.25 -6.62
C THR A 88 -5.96 5.16 -5.13
N MET A 89 -7.24 5.06 -4.74
CA MET A 89 -7.61 4.82 -3.34
C MET A 89 -7.02 3.51 -2.80
N ALA A 90 -6.97 2.45 -3.61
CA ALA A 90 -6.35 1.19 -3.23
C ALA A 90 -4.83 1.31 -3.05
N VAL A 91 -4.16 2.07 -3.93
CA VAL A 91 -2.73 2.40 -3.83
C VAL A 91 -2.45 3.18 -2.55
N ASP A 92 -3.20 4.25 -2.28
CA ASP A 92 -3.01 5.09 -1.09
C ASP A 92 -3.23 4.31 0.21
N LEU A 93 -4.24 3.42 0.23
CA LEU A 93 -4.51 2.58 1.40
C LEU A 93 -3.41 1.54 1.63
N SER A 94 -2.83 1.00 0.56
CA SER A 94 -1.70 0.06 0.62
C SER A 94 -0.41 0.76 1.04
N TRP A 95 -0.15 1.96 0.52
CA TRP A 95 1.06 2.75 0.81
C TRP A 95 1.04 3.40 2.20
N SER A 96 -0.14 3.74 2.72
CA SER A 96 -0.32 4.30 4.08
C SER A 96 -0.16 3.28 5.22
N ARG A 97 0.46 2.13 4.95
CA ARG A 97 0.77 1.13 5.97
C ARG A 97 1.88 1.62 6.89
N PRO A 98 1.72 1.49 8.23
CA PRO A 98 2.79 1.83 9.14
C PRO A 98 4.00 0.91 8.96
N LEU A 99 5.21 1.47 9.08
CA LEU A 99 6.46 0.71 8.91
C LEU A 99 6.66 -0.41 9.96
N TRP A 100 5.97 -0.31 11.10
CA TRP A 100 5.98 -1.35 12.12
C TRP A 100 5.07 -2.54 11.80
N GLU A 101 4.24 -2.45 10.74
CA GLU A 101 3.42 -3.58 10.31
C GLU A 101 4.33 -4.66 9.69
N PRO A 102 4.18 -5.92 10.11
CA PRO A 102 5.06 -7.00 9.69
C PRO A 102 4.89 -7.30 8.22
N LEU A 103 5.99 -7.62 7.55
CA LEU A 103 5.98 -7.98 6.14
C LEU A 103 5.31 -6.90 5.26
N ALA A 104 5.15 -5.66 5.76
CA ALA A 104 4.47 -4.58 5.07
C ALA A 104 5.03 -4.41 3.66
N PHE A 105 6.36 -4.42 3.50
CA PHE A 105 6.98 -4.34 2.18
C PHE A 105 6.68 -5.53 1.27
N GLN A 106 6.67 -6.76 1.78
CA GLN A 106 6.40 -7.94 0.97
C GLN A 106 4.93 -8.00 0.52
N PHE A 107 3.99 -7.77 1.42
CA PHE A 107 2.57 -7.76 1.09
C PHE A 107 2.16 -6.55 0.25
N VAL A 108 2.73 -5.38 0.51
CA VAL A 108 2.52 -4.20 -0.34
C VAL A 108 2.97 -4.51 -1.76
N ARG A 109 4.14 -5.12 -1.98
CA ARG A 109 4.58 -5.52 -3.33
C ARG A 109 3.56 -6.45 -4.00
N GLU A 110 3.07 -7.46 -3.28
CA GLU A 110 2.11 -8.44 -3.78
C GLU A 110 0.75 -7.84 -4.16
N GLU A 111 0.22 -6.94 -3.34
CA GLU A 111 -1.07 -6.29 -3.57
C GLU A 111 -1.00 -5.13 -4.56
N LEU A 112 0.06 -4.32 -4.47
CA LEU A 112 0.19 -3.07 -5.19
C LEU A 112 0.49 -3.29 -6.67
N ALA A 113 1.31 -4.29 -7.01
CA ALA A 113 1.68 -4.57 -8.39
C ALA A 113 0.45 -4.84 -9.30
N PRO A 114 -0.49 -5.73 -8.93
CA PRO A 114 -1.75 -5.88 -9.67
C PRO A 114 -2.59 -4.61 -9.81
N VAL A 115 -2.67 -3.81 -8.75
CA VAL A 115 -3.46 -2.56 -8.74
C VAL A 115 -2.86 -1.53 -9.70
N LEU A 116 -1.55 -1.29 -9.62
CA LEU A 116 -0.83 -0.38 -10.51
C LEU A 116 -0.86 -0.86 -11.97
N SER A 117 -0.74 -2.17 -12.21
CA SER A 117 -0.85 -2.73 -13.57
C SER A 117 -2.24 -2.50 -14.18
N ASN A 118 -3.30 -2.61 -13.38
CA ASN A 118 -4.67 -2.32 -13.82
C ASN A 118 -4.90 -0.81 -14.01
N ARG A 119 -4.35 0.03 -13.13
CA ARG A 119 -4.40 1.49 -13.28
C ARG A 119 -3.66 1.95 -14.54
N SER A 120 -2.47 1.41 -14.79
CA SER A 120 -1.72 1.60 -16.05
C SER A 120 -2.57 1.22 -17.27
N ALA A 121 -3.28 0.09 -17.23
CA ALA A 121 -4.19 -0.31 -18.30
C ALA A 121 -5.34 0.69 -18.52
N ALA A 122 -5.89 1.26 -17.44
CA ALA A 122 -6.93 2.28 -17.52
C ALA A 122 -6.40 3.60 -18.10
N HIS A 123 -5.18 4.00 -17.73
CA HIS A 123 -4.51 5.16 -18.33
C HIS A 123 -4.22 4.93 -19.82
N LEU A 124 -3.78 3.74 -20.23
CA LEU A 124 -3.60 3.39 -21.65
C LEU A 124 -4.91 3.51 -22.45
N ALA A 125 -6.04 3.09 -21.87
CA ALA A 125 -7.35 3.19 -22.52
C ALA A 125 -7.84 4.64 -22.66
N LEU A 126 -7.30 5.57 -21.86
CA LEU A 126 -7.53 7.00 -21.97
C LEU A 126 -6.43 7.74 -22.74
N GLU A 127 -5.49 7.02 -23.36
CA GLU A 127 -4.34 7.59 -24.06
C GLU A 127 -3.41 8.43 -23.17
N ASN A 128 -3.50 8.28 -21.85
CA ASN A 128 -2.63 8.91 -20.87
C ASN A 128 -1.32 8.11 -20.74
N TYR A 129 -0.50 8.12 -21.79
CA TYR A 129 0.67 7.23 -21.90
C TYR A 129 1.76 7.49 -20.85
N VAL A 130 1.93 8.75 -20.41
CA VAL A 130 2.92 9.11 -19.37
C VAL A 130 2.56 8.48 -18.03
N ASP A 131 1.33 8.65 -17.58
CA ASP A 131 0.85 8.05 -16.33
C ASP A 131 0.88 6.52 -16.39
N ALA A 132 0.48 5.96 -17.54
CA ALA A 132 0.57 4.52 -17.77
C ALA A 132 2.00 3.99 -17.66
N PHE A 133 2.98 4.74 -18.17
CA PHE A 133 4.39 4.40 -18.09
C PHE A 133 4.91 4.46 -16.66
N VAL A 134 4.59 5.52 -15.92
CA VAL A 134 4.99 5.68 -14.50
C VAL A 134 4.47 4.52 -13.66
N ASP A 135 3.20 4.16 -13.82
CA ASP A 135 2.60 3.02 -13.12
C ASP A 135 3.27 1.69 -13.52
N ALA A 136 3.49 1.47 -14.81
CA ALA A 136 4.11 0.23 -15.29
C ALA A 136 5.59 0.11 -14.84
N GLU A 137 6.32 1.22 -14.81
CA GLU A 137 7.68 1.26 -14.30
C GLU A 137 7.73 0.95 -12.80
N ALA A 138 6.84 1.55 -12.01
CA ALA A 138 6.69 1.21 -10.61
C ALA A 138 6.41 -0.29 -10.41
N VAL A 139 5.55 -0.89 -11.24
CA VAL A 139 5.32 -2.35 -11.22
C VAL A 139 6.59 -3.14 -11.51
N THR A 140 7.37 -2.78 -12.52
CA THR A 140 8.62 -3.50 -12.85
C THR A 140 9.69 -3.37 -11.76
N ASN A 141 9.68 -2.27 -11.00
CA ASN A 141 10.57 -2.09 -9.85
C ASN A 141 10.06 -2.86 -8.61
N LEU A 142 8.75 -2.97 -8.42
CA LEU A 142 8.14 -3.72 -7.33
C LEU A 142 8.23 -5.23 -7.55
N LYS A 143 7.97 -5.71 -8.77
CA LYS A 143 7.95 -7.13 -9.15
C LYS A 143 8.63 -7.33 -10.50
N ARG A 144 9.96 -7.49 -10.45
CA ARG A 144 10.77 -7.61 -11.67
C ARG A 144 10.45 -8.88 -12.44
N GLU A 145 10.16 -9.96 -11.74
CA GLU A 145 9.84 -11.28 -12.28
C GLU A 145 8.45 -11.37 -12.92
N TRP A 146 7.61 -10.33 -12.77
CA TRP A 146 6.24 -10.38 -13.25
C TRP A 146 6.11 -9.88 -14.69
N SER A 147 6.00 -10.82 -15.63
CA SER A 147 5.93 -10.57 -17.08
C SER A 147 4.86 -9.56 -17.50
N LYS A 148 3.70 -9.56 -16.83
CA LYS A 148 2.60 -8.60 -17.10
C LYS A 148 3.00 -7.15 -16.84
N GLY A 149 3.89 -6.88 -15.88
CA GLY A 149 4.40 -5.54 -15.62
C GLY A 149 5.21 -5.01 -16.81
N TRP A 150 6.09 -5.85 -17.35
CA TRP A 150 6.87 -5.55 -18.55
C TRP A 150 5.99 -5.34 -19.78
N PHE A 151 4.94 -6.14 -19.94
CA PHE A 151 3.96 -5.95 -21.02
C PHE A 151 3.29 -4.56 -20.94
N ARG A 152 2.84 -4.13 -19.76
CA ARG A 152 2.28 -2.78 -19.58
C ARG A 152 3.31 -1.69 -19.89
N LYS A 153 4.56 -1.86 -19.45
CA LYS A 153 5.64 -0.89 -19.69
C LYS A 153 5.90 -0.73 -21.19
N GLY A 154 6.00 -1.84 -21.92
CA GLY A 154 6.16 -1.83 -23.36
C GLY A 154 4.99 -1.15 -24.08
N LYS A 155 3.73 -1.47 -23.74
CA LYS A 155 2.56 -0.82 -24.37
C LYS A 155 2.50 0.69 -24.09
N ALA A 156 2.89 1.14 -22.89
CA ALA A 156 2.99 2.56 -22.59
C ALA A 156 4.09 3.26 -23.39
N LEU A 157 5.27 2.62 -23.52
CA LEU A 157 6.36 3.14 -24.33
C LEU A 157 6.02 3.22 -25.82
N VAL A 158 5.25 2.26 -26.36
CA VAL A 158 4.71 2.33 -27.73
C VAL A 158 3.81 3.55 -27.89
N GLY A 159 2.91 3.80 -26.95
CA GLY A 159 2.05 5.00 -26.97
C GLY A 159 2.84 6.31 -26.89
N LEU A 160 4.00 6.31 -26.22
CA LEU A 160 4.94 7.43 -26.18
C LEU A 160 5.84 7.54 -27.42
N GLY A 161 5.76 6.61 -28.38
CA GLY A 161 6.63 6.56 -29.56
C GLY A 161 8.07 6.11 -29.27
N ARG A 162 8.37 5.63 -28.07
CA ARG A 162 9.71 5.17 -27.64
C ARG A 162 9.88 3.68 -27.98
N LEU A 163 9.93 3.37 -29.27
CA LEU A 163 9.86 2.00 -29.79
C LEU A 163 11.05 1.11 -29.38
N GLU A 164 12.27 1.65 -29.38
CA GLU A 164 13.47 0.89 -28.98
C GLU A 164 13.38 0.41 -27.53
N GLU A 165 12.95 1.29 -26.63
CA GLU A 165 12.76 0.97 -25.21
C GLU A 165 11.58 0.02 -25.00
N ALA A 166 10.51 0.16 -25.80
CA ALA A 166 9.38 -0.76 -25.77
C ALA A 166 9.82 -2.18 -26.15
N ALA A 167 10.65 -2.34 -27.18
CA ALA A 167 11.20 -3.62 -27.59
C ALA A 167 12.05 -4.25 -26.49
N GLU A 168 12.91 -3.47 -25.81
CA GLU A 168 13.72 -3.99 -24.69
C GLU A 168 12.84 -4.39 -23.49
N ALA A 169 11.77 -3.63 -23.22
CA ALA A 169 10.81 -3.99 -22.17
C ALA A 169 10.11 -5.33 -22.48
N PHE A 170 9.66 -5.54 -23.72
CA PHE A 170 9.04 -6.81 -24.13
C PHE A 170 10.05 -7.97 -24.11
N LYS A 171 11.28 -7.76 -24.59
CA LYS A 171 12.37 -8.75 -24.49
C LYS A 171 12.67 -9.12 -23.05
N THR A 172 12.69 -8.14 -22.14
CA THR A 172 12.89 -8.38 -20.71
C THR A 172 11.74 -9.18 -20.11
N GLY A 173 10.49 -8.87 -20.47
CA GLY A 173 9.32 -9.67 -20.08
C GLY A 173 9.42 -11.13 -20.55
N LEU A 174 9.86 -11.36 -21.79
CA LEU A 174 10.05 -12.69 -22.36
C LEU A 174 11.18 -13.50 -21.69
N ARG A 175 12.15 -12.85 -21.04
CA ARG A 175 13.16 -13.55 -20.22
C ARG A 175 12.54 -14.21 -18.98
N PHE A 176 11.46 -13.62 -18.44
CA PHE A 176 10.74 -14.18 -17.30
C PHE A 176 9.61 -15.12 -17.70
N ASP A 177 9.00 -14.89 -18.87
CA ASP A 177 7.86 -15.65 -19.39
C ASP A 177 8.03 -15.83 -20.91
N ASN A 178 8.78 -16.86 -21.29
CA ASN A 178 9.18 -17.14 -22.67
C ASN A 178 8.02 -17.67 -23.54
N GLU A 179 6.96 -18.19 -22.93
CA GLU A 179 5.79 -18.76 -23.59
C GLU A 179 4.67 -17.72 -23.79
N SER A 180 4.82 -16.51 -23.25
CA SER A 180 3.80 -15.45 -23.38
C SER A 180 3.60 -15.00 -24.83
N GLU A 181 2.51 -15.48 -25.43
CA GLU A 181 2.09 -15.10 -26.78
C GLU A 181 1.76 -13.61 -26.90
N GLU A 182 1.26 -12.98 -25.83
CA GLU A 182 0.98 -11.53 -25.79
C GLU A 182 2.25 -10.71 -25.96
N LEU A 183 3.33 -11.09 -25.26
CA LEU A 183 4.63 -10.41 -25.35
C LEU A 183 5.31 -10.63 -26.70
N LYS A 184 5.26 -11.86 -27.25
CA LYS A 184 5.83 -12.16 -28.57
C LYS A 184 5.15 -11.33 -29.67
N LYS A 185 3.81 -11.26 -29.65
CA LYS A 185 3.03 -10.46 -30.60
C LYS A 185 3.36 -8.97 -30.48
N ALA A 186 3.36 -8.44 -29.25
CA ALA A 186 3.67 -7.04 -29.03
C ALA A 186 5.10 -6.66 -29.45
N LEU A 187 6.08 -7.56 -29.26
CA LEU A 187 7.44 -7.36 -29.74
C LEU A 187 7.49 -7.34 -31.28
N ALA A 188 6.84 -8.30 -31.95
CA ALA A 188 6.80 -8.35 -33.41
C ALA A 188 6.11 -7.12 -34.01
N GLU A 189 5.04 -6.61 -33.37
CA GLU A 189 4.39 -5.35 -33.76
C GLU A 189 5.37 -4.16 -33.71
N VAL A 190 6.14 -4.04 -32.62
CA VAL A 190 7.13 -2.95 -32.48
C VAL A 190 8.26 -3.07 -33.51
N GLU A 191 8.79 -4.29 -33.70
CA GLU A 191 9.86 -4.53 -34.66
C GLU A 191 9.41 -4.23 -36.10
N ALA A 192 8.16 -4.54 -36.45
CA ALA A 192 7.57 -4.23 -37.75
C ALA A 192 7.37 -2.72 -37.98
N ILE A 193 7.13 -1.93 -36.92
CA ILE A 193 7.01 -0.47 -37.01
C ILE A 193 8.39 0.20 -37.13
N SER A 194 9.42 -0.40 -36.54
CA SER A 194 10.79 0.13 -36.55
C SER A 194 11.60 -0.21 -37.82
N ALA A 195 11.08 -1.10 -38.68
CA ALA A 195 11.69 -1.55 -39.92
C ALA A 195 11.32 -0.64 -41.11
#